data_AF-A0A2D6GY18-F1
#
_entry.id   AF-A0A2D6GY18-F1
#
_cell.length_a   1.000
_cell.length_b   1.000
_cell.length_c   1.000
_cell.angle_alpha   90.00
_cell.angle_beta   90.00
_cell.angle_gamma   90.00
#
_symmetry.space_group_name_H-M   'P 1'
#
loop_
_entity.id
_entity.type
_entity.pdbx_description
1 polymer ?
#
loop_
_entity_poly.entity_id
_entity_poly.type
_entity_poly.pdbx_seq_one_letter_code
_entity_poly.pdbx_strand_id
1 'polypeptide(L)'
;MRLVAPLSIVLLGAVLALAIVIYPDFASAQILKGGIVPCDGKDCGTCHIFQLADNVLQFTVGLAIIVSALMFAIAGIILMANAGNESRITFAKGMFAKVFIGLIVVFAAWLLVDTIIKVLTNNTRGLGQPWVSINCSFEDLINQEDSNSKTPSSSSGVSARSPAPKPKFCEQCDNVLNTRLETLNTTFPSGSNGWSVSEVPLQTGQLNSCFESGTCTHIELSEKTGNNINDFAANARVNDLRITYVVPTGDRRAELKFDQRLQPNINVLVVPSVEKEHFQVFRN
;
A
#
# COMPACT_ATOMS: atom_id res chain seq x y z
N MET A 1 -52.11 22.45 9.16
CA MET A 1 -51.04 21.64 9.78
C MET A 1 -50.18 20.81 8.80
N ARG A 2 -50.26 21.00 7.46
CA ARG A 2 -49.55 20.15 6.47
C ARG A 2 -48.21 20.70 5.93
N LEU A 3 -47.79 21.89 6.33
CA LEU A 3 -46.54 22.52 5.87
C LEU A 3 -45.28 22.07 6.65
N VAL A 4 -45.46 21.45 7.83
CA VAL A 4 -44.33 21.02 8.70
C VAL A 4 -43.73 19.68 8.24
N ALA A 5 -44.54 18.82 7.62
CA ALA A 5 -44.11 17.52 7.11
C ALA A 5 -43.04 17.60 5.98
N PRO A 6 -43.20 18.41 4.91
CA PRO A 6 -42.17 18.53 3.89
C PRO A 6 -40.89 19.21 4.44
N LEU A 7 -41.04 20.17 5.36
CA LEU A 7 -39.91 20.88 5.96
C LEU A 7 -39.06 19.95 6.84
N SER A 8 -39.68 19.12 7.68
CA SER A 8 -38.98 18.12 8.51
C SER A 8 -38.26 17.07 7.67
N ILE A 9 -38.85 16.59 6.57
CA ILE A 9 -38.21 15.59 5.69
C ILE A 9 -37.01 16.19 4.96
N VAL A 10 -37.11 17.45 4.52
CA VAL A 10 -36.00 18.17 3.90
C VAL A 10 -34.87 18.41 4.90
N LEU A 11 -35.19 18.79 6.15
CA LEU A 11 -34.21 18.94 7.22
C LEU A 11 -33.51 17.61 7.57
N LEU A 12 -34.26 16.51 7.62
CA LEU A 12 -33.72 15.20 7.96
C LEU A 12 -32.83 14.65 6.82
N GLY A 13 -33.20 14.88 5.56
CA GLY A 13 -32.37 14.55 4.40
C GLY A 13 -31.09 15.38 4.31
N ALA A 14 -31.16 16.67 4.63
CA ALA A 14 -29.99 17.55 4.67
C ALA A 14 -29.02 17.17 5.81
N VAL A 15 -29.55 16.81 6.99
CA VAL A 15 -28.75 16.33 8.13
C VAL A 15 -28.11 14.98 7.83
N LEU A 16 -28.81 14.06 7.15
CA LEU A 16 -28.25 12.77 6.75
C LEU A 16 -27.13 12.92 5.72
N ALA A 17 -27.30 13.81 4.74
CA ALA A 17 -26.28 14.13 3.75
C ALA A 17 -25.05 14.80 4.39
N LEU A 18 -25.25 15.72 5.34
CA LEU A 18 -24.16 16.33 6.11
C LEU A 18 -23.44 15.29 6.98
N ALA A 19 -24.18 14.38 7.63
CA ALA A 19 -23.59 13.31 8.43
C ALA A 19 -22.68 12.40 7.59
N ILE A 20 -23.09 12.05 6.35
CA ILE A 20 -22.29 11.26 5.41
C ILE A 20 -21.00 12.00 5.00
N VAL A 21 -21.05 13.33 4.84
CA VAL A 21 -19.87 14.16 4.53
C VAL A 21 -18.91 14.31 5.71
N ILE A 22 -19.40 14.21 6.95
CA ILE A 22 -18.61 14.33 8.19
C ILE A 22 -17.92 13.01 8.57
N TYR A 23 -18.28 11.87 7.96
CA TYR A 23 -17.56 10.62 8.20
C TYR A 23 -16.10 10.77 7.72
N PRO A 24 -15.12 10.52 8.61
CA PRO A 24 -13.69 10.80 8.36
C PRO A 24 -13.13 10.03 7.17
N ASP A 25 -13.75 8.92 6.78
CA ASP A 25 -13.38 8.16 5.58
C ASP A 25 -13.58 8.98 4.29
N PHE A 26 -14.68 9.75 4.18
CA PHE A 26 -14.96 10.63 3.04
C PHE A 26 -14.32 12.02 3.18
N ALA A 27 -14.11 12.48 4.42
CA ALA A 27 -13.48 13.77 4.71
C ALA A 27 -11.94 13.73 4.67
N SER A 28 -11.34 12.54 4.54
CA SER A 28 -9.94 12.42 4.17
C SER A 28 -9.79 12.85 2.71
N ALA A 29 -9.67 14.17 2.51
CA ALA A 29 -9.26 14.80 1.26
C ALA A 29 -7.79 14.46 0.96
N GLN A 30 -7.47 13.17 0.87
CA GLN A 30 -6.24 12.68 0.28
C GLN A 30 -6.49 12.56 -1.21
N ILE A 31 -6.97 13.64 -1.84
CA ILE A 31 -7.13 13.65 -3.29
C ILE A 31 -5.76 13.40 -3.90
N LEU A 32 -4.70 14.00 -3.34
CA LEU A 32 -3.29 13.73 -3.66
C LEU A 32 -2.41 14.11 -2.46
N LYS A 33 -1.74 13.16 -1.80
CA LYS A 33 -0.79 13.45 -0.70
C LYS A 33 0.56 14.03 -1.17
N GLY A 34 0.71 14.25 -2.48
CA GLY A 34 1.89 14.86 -3.10
C GLY A 34 1.66 15.11 -4.58
N GLY A 35 0.90 16.17 -4.92
CA GLY A 35 0.75 16.67 -6.29
C GLY A 35 0.14 15.68 -7.31
N ILE A 36 -0.29 16.18 -8.48
CA ILE A 36 -0.68 15.31 -9.60
C ILE A 36 0.57 14.65 -10.17
N VAL A 37 1.65 15.42 -10.24
CA VAL A 37 2.95 15.02 -10.78
C VAL A 37 3.81 14.42 -9.66
N PRO A 38 4.17 13.13 -9.74
CA PRO A 38 4.89 12.43 -8.67
C PRO A 38 6.43 12.60 -8.72
N CYS A 39 6.96 13.41 -9.65
CA CYS A 39 8.39 13.66 -9.79
C CYS A 39 8.67 15.07 -10.34
N ASP A 40 9.74 15.69 -9.85
CA ASP A 40 10.27 16.96 -10.37
C ASP A 40 11.70 16.72 -10.88
N GLY A 41 11.93 16.83 -12.20
CA GLY A 41 13.29 16.85 -12.78
C GLY A 41 13.67 15.66 -13.68
N LYS A 42 14.96 15.27 -13.64
CA LYS A 42 15.57 14.29 -14.55
C LYS A 42 15.42 12.82 -14.12
N ASP A 43 14.89 12.56 -12.93
CA ASP A 43 14.76 11.21 -12.35
C ASP A 43 13.33 10.65 -12.46
N CYS A 44 12.60 10.99 -13.53
CA CYS A 44 11.30 10.37 -13.81
C CYS A 44 11.49 9.10 -14.64
N GLY A 45 11.45 7.94 -14.00
CA GLY A 45 11.35 6.63 -14.66
C GLY A 45 9.98 6.38 -15.29
N THR A 46 9.87 5.33 -16.12
CA THR A 46 8.61 4.89 -16.75
C THR A 46 7.52 4.56 -15.73
N CYS A 47 7.89 4.14 -14.54
CA CYS A 47 6.99 3.84 -13.43
C CYS A 47 6.25 5.07 -12.87
N HIS A 48 6.89 6.24 -12.89
CA HIS A 48 6.25 7.47 -12.43
C HIS A 48 5.12 7.93 -13.37
N ILE A 49 5.10 7.46 -14.63
CA ILE A 49 4.02 7.74 -15.59
C ILE A 49 2.74 6.97 -15.19
N PHE A 50 2.87 5.73 -14.74
CA PHE A 50 1.73 4.95 -14.24
C PHE A 50 1.21 5.52 -12.92
N GLN A 51 2.10 5.97 -12.03
CA GLN A 51 1.71 6.66 -10.81
C GLN A 51 0.96 7.98 -11.10
N LEU A 52 1.42 8.75 -12.10
CA LEU A 52 0.74 9.95 -12.57
C LEU A 52 -0.67 9.62 -13.09
N ALA A 53 -0.82 8.55 -13.87
CA ALA A 53 -2.12 8.13 -14.39
C ALA A 53 -3.09 7.77 -13.25
N ASP A 54 -2.61 7.11 -12.20
CA ASP A 54 -3.42 6.75 -11.03
C ASP A 54 -3.88 8.00 -10.28
N ASN A 55 -2.94 8.91 -10.00
CA ASN A 55 -3.22 10.21 -9.39
C ASN A 55 -4.29 11.00 -10.18
N VAL A 56 -4.18 11.03 -11.52
CA VAL A 56 -5.16 11.72 -12.38
C VAL A 56 -6.52 11.05 -12.34
N LEU A 57 -6.58 9.71 -12.32
CA LEU A 57 -7.83 8.97 -12.27
C LEU A 57 -8.51 9.12 -10.90
N GLN A 58 -7.76 9.07 -9.79
CA GLN A 58 -8.29 9.35 -8.46
C GLN A 58 -8.82 10.78 -8.35
N PHE A 59 -8.09 11.77 -8.88
CA PHE A 59 -8.57 13.15 -8.93
C PHE A 59 -9.87 13.29 -9.73
N THR A 60 -9.93 12.68 -10.92
CA THR A 60 -11.09 12.78 -11.81
C THR A 60 -12.32 12.07 -11.24
N VAL A 61 -12.15 10.86 -10.70
CA VAL A 61 -13.24 10.10 -10.07
C VAL A 61 -13.70 10.80 -8.79
N GLY A 62 -12.78 11.30 -7.96
CA GLY A 62 -13.12 12.06 -6.76
C GLY A 62 -13.94 13.32 -7.10
N LEU A 63 -13.53 14.09 -8.10
CA LEU A 63 -14.28 15.25 -8.58
C LEU A 63 -15.66 14.86 -9.11
N ALA A 64 -15.73 13.79 -9.91
CA ALA A 64 -16.99 13.30 -10.48
C ALA A 64 -18.00 12.89 -9.40
N ILE A 65 -17.54 12.25 -8.32
CA ILE A 65 -18.39 11.85 -7.18
C ILE A 65 -18.95 13.10 -6.47
N ILE A 66 -18.11 14.11 -6.19
CA ILE A 66 -18.54 15.34 -5.53
C ILE A 66 -19.60 16.08 -6.35
N VAL A 67 -19.36 16.24 -7.66
CA VAL A 67 -20.32 16.90 -8.57
C VAL A 67 -21.62 16.11 -8.68
N SER A 68 -21.53 14.78 -8.77
CA SER A 68 -22.71 13.90 -8.85
C SER A 68 -23.55 13.98 -7.57
N ALA A 69 -22.90 13.95 -6.41
CA ALA A 69 -23.58 14.07 -5.11
C ALA A 69 -24.36 15.39 -4.99
N LEU A 70 -23.76 16.52 -5.41
CA LEU A 70 -24.44 17.82 -5.42
C LEU A 70 -25.65 17.84 -6.35
N MET A 71 -25.51 17.31 -7.57
CA MET A 71 -26.61 17.25 -8.54
C MET A 71 -27.75 16.34 -8.05
N PHE A 72 -27.44 15.20 -7.42
CA PHE A 72 -28.45 14.33 -6.82
C PHE A 72 -29.16 14.98 -5.63
N ALA A 73 -28.43 15.72 -4.79
CA ALA A 73 -29.03 16.46 -3.67
C ALA A 73 -30.02 17.53 -4.19
N ILE A 74 -29.62 18.31 -5.19
CA ILE A 74 -30.49 19.34 -5.80
C ILE A 74 -31.73 18.69 -6.45
N ALA A 75 -31.53 17.62 -7.21
CA ALA A 75 -32.63 16.91 -7.86
C ALA A 75 -33.60 16.29 -6.83
N GLY A 76 -33.07 15.76 -5.72
CA GLY A 76 -33.87 15.21 -4.62
C GLY A 76 -34.71 16.27 -3.91
N ILE A 77 -34.14 17.46 -3.66
CA ILE A 77 -34.87 18.59 -3.07
C ILE A 77 -35.99 19.06 -4.01
N ILE A 78 -35.73 19.19 -5.32
CA ILE A 78 -36.75 19.61 -6.30
C ILE A 78 -37.89 18.60 -6.36
N LEU A 79 -37.58 17.29 -6.31
CA LEU A 79 -38.59 16.23 -6.34
C LEU A 79 -39.52 16.28 -5.12
N MET A 80 -38.96 16.48 -3.92
CA MET A 80 -39.71 16.55 -2.67
C MET A 80 -40.50 17.85 -2.52
N ALA A 81 -39.91 18.99 -2.91
CA ALA A 81 -40.51 20.31 -2.75
C ALA A 81 -41.66 20.59 -3.73
N ASN A 82 -41.71 19.91 -4.88
CA ASN A 82 -42.70 20.13 -5.94
C ASN A 82 -43.71 18.99 -6.06
N ALA A 83 -44.00 18.29 -4.96
CA ALA A 83 -45.03 17.25 -4.90
C ALA A 83 -46.42 17.83 -5.24
N GLY A 84 -46.78 17.82 -6.52
CA GLY A 84 -48.02 18.40 -7.04
C GLY A 84 -47.87 19.16 -8.37
N ASN A 85 -46.65 19.39 -8.86
CA ASN A 85 -46.41 19.96 -10.18
C ASN A 85 -45.66 18.93 -11.07
N GLU A 86 -46.41 18.27 -11.96
CA GLU A 86 -45.89 17.22 -12.84
C GLU A 86 -44.74 17.70 -13.74
N SER A 87 -44.76 18.96 -14.16
CA SER A 87 -43.69 19.54 -14.98
C SER A 87 -42.35 19.59 -14.23
N ARG A 88 -42.36 20.01 -12.96
CA ARG A 88 -41.16 20.06 -12.10
C ARG A 88 -40.67 18.67 -11.72
N ILE A 89 -41.58 17.72 -11.51
CA ILE A 89 -41.25 16.32 -11.19
C ILE A 89 -40.59 15.63 -12.40
N THR A 90 -41.13 15.87 -13.60
CA THR A 90 -40.58 15.30 -14.84
C THR A 90 -39.19 15.87 -15.12
N PHE A 91 -38.99 17.17 -14.88
CA PHE A 91 -37.68 17.81 -14.95
C PHE A 91 -36.67 17.19 -13.97
N ALA A 92 -37.04 17.00 -12.70
CA ALA A 92 -36.18 16.38 -11.69
C ALA A 92 -35.78 14.94 -12.07
N LYS A 93 -36.73 14.13 -12.54
CA LYS A 93 -36.46 12.76 -13.03
C LYS A 93 -35.53 12.75 -14.24
N GLY A 94 -35.68 13.70 -15.17
CA GLY A 94 -34.78 13.86 -16.29
C GLY A 94 -33.35 14.19 -15.85
N MET A 95 -33.20 15.03 -14.83
CA MET A 95 -31.90 15.37 -14.25
C MET A 95 -31.25 14.16 -13.58
N PHE A 96 -32.00 13.40 -12.78
CA PHE A 96 -31.55 12.13 -12.18
C PHE A 96 -31.02 11.15 -13.23
N ALA A 97 -31.78 10.94 -14.33
CA ALA A 97 -31.39 10.02 -15.39
C ALA A 97 -30.10 10.45 -16.09
N LYS A 98 -29.92 11.75 -16.35
CA LYS A 98 -28.70 12.27 -16.99
C LYS A 98 -27.46 12.11 -16.10
N VAL A 99 -27.58 12.40 -14.80
CA VAL A 99 -26.48 12.22 -13.85
C VAL A 99 -26.13 10.73 -13.72
N PHE A 100 -27.14 9.86 -13.66
CA PHE A 100 -26.94 8.41 -13.57
C PHE A 100 -26.21 7.85 -14.79
N ILE A 101 -26.58 8.28 -16.00
CA ILE A 101 -25.85 7.92 -17.23
C ILE A 101 -24.40 8.42 -17.17
N GLY A 102 -24.17 9.64 -16.70
CA GLY A 102 -22.81 10.19 -16.56
C GLY A 102 -21.95 9.36 -15.62
N LEU A 103 -22.50 8.93 -14.49
CA LEU A 103 -21.81 8.08 -13.52
C LEU A 103 -21.44 6.72 -14.13
N ILE A 104 -22.35 6.08 -14.87
CA ILE A 104 -22.06 4.82 -15.56
C ILE A 104 -20.91 4.98 -16.56
N VAL A 105 -20.88 6.07 -17.33
CA VAL A 105 -19.82 6.33 -18.31
C VAL A 105 -18.47 6.51 -17.63
N VAL A 106 -18.40 7.23 -16.50
CA VAL A 106 -17.16 7.41 -15.73
C VAL A 106 -16.66 6.07 -15.19
N PHE A 107 -17.54 5.25 -14.62
CA PHE A 107 -17.17 3.91 -14.14
C PHE A 107 -16.74 2.97 -15.28
N ALA A 108 -17.43 3.04 -16.43
CA ALA A 108 -17.08 2.25 -17.60
C ALA A 108 -15.70 2.65 -18.17
N ALA A 109 -15.41 3.95 -18.23
CA ALA A 109 -14.11 4.46 -18.68
C ALA A 109 -12.98 3.98 -17.76
N TRP A 110 -13.19 4.05 -16.44
CA TRP A 110 -12.22 3.56 -15.46
C TRP A 110 -11.97 2.04 -15.60
N LEU A 111 -13.03 1.25 -15.73
CA LEU A 111 -12.94 -0.20 -15.98
C LEU A 111 -12.24 -0.54 -17.29
N LEU A 112 -12.46 0.26 -18.34
CA LEU A 112 -11.86 0.04 -19.64
C LEU A 112 -10.33 0.25 -19.56
N VAL A 113 -9.88 1.31 -18.89
CA VAL A 113 -8.44 1.55 -18.64
C VAL A 113 -7.83 0.41 -17.82
N ASP A 114 -8.49 0.00 -16.73
CA ASP A 114 -8.08 -1.12 -15.89
C ASP A 114 -7.93 -2.41 -16.71
N THR A 115 -8.89 -2.68 -17.61
CA THR A 115 -8.87 -3.87 -18.48
C THR A 115 -7.72 -3.82 -19.48
N ILE A 116 -7.49 -2.68 -20.14
CA ILE A 116 -6.39 -2.54 -21.11
C ILE A 116 -5.05 -2.78 -20.44
N ILE A 117 -4.82 -2.16 -19.27
CA ILE A 117 -3.55 -2.31 -18.55
C ILE A 117 -3.35 -3.76 -18.11
N LYS A 118 -4.37 -4.42 -17.57
CA LYS A 118 -4.30 -5.84 -17.19
C LYS A 118 -3.98 -6.77 -18.35
N VAL A 119 -4.53 -6.51 -19.53
CA VAL A 119 -4.26 -7.29 -20.75
C VAL A 119 -2.82 -7.08 -21.21
N LEU A 120 -2.31 -5.84 -21.17
CA LEU A 120 -0.94 -5.52 -21.59
C LEU A 120 0.11 -6.09 -20.61
N THR A 121 -0.15 -6.08 -19.32
CA THR A 121 0.77 -6.58 -18.28
C THR A 121 0.65 -8.11 -18.09
N ASN A 122 -0.16 -8.82 -18.87
CA ASN A 122 -0.44 -10.26 -18.74
C ASN A 122 -0.82 -10.69 -17.30
N ASN A 123 -1.32 -9.76 -16.50
CA ASN A 123 -1.64 -9.95 -15.09
C ASN A 123 -3.06 -10.54 -14.95
N THR A 124 -3.22 -11.76 -15.47
CA THR A 124 -4.48 -12.50 -15.48
C THR A 124 -4.84 -13.12 -14.12
N ARG A 125 -3.90 -13.08 -13.15
CA ARG A 125 -4.08 -13.63 -11.79
C ARG A 125 -4.77 -12.63 -10.82
N GLY A 126 -4.92 -11.37 -11.21
CA GLY A 126 -5.44 -10.26 -10.40
C GLY A 126 -6.82 -9.75 -10.80
N LEU A 127 -7.74 -10.61 -11.27
CA LEU A 127 -9.07 -10.19 -11.76
C LEU A 127 -9.94 -9.43 -10.74
N GLY A 128 -9.59 -9.44 -9.45
CA GLY A 128 -10.27 -8.69 -8.39
C GLY A 128 -9.52 -7.45 -7.86
N GLN A 129 -8.31 -7.16 -8.35
CA GLN A 129 -7.46 -6.08 -7.85
C GLN A 129 -7.43 -4.93 -8.89
N PRO A 130 -7.65 -3.66 -8.50
CA PRO A 130 -7.46 -2.53 -9.41
C PRO A 130 -6.01 -2.45 -9.90
N TRP A 131 -5.80 -2.05 -11.16
CA TRP A 131 -4.48 -1.81 -11.74
C TRP A 131 -3.59 -0.83 -10.96
N VAL A 132 -4.17 -0.07 -10.02
CA VAL A 132 -3.51 0.77 -9.02
C VAL A 132 -2.46 0.03 -8.18
N SER A 133 -2.59 -1.29 -8.01
CA SER A 133 -1.62 -2.11 -7.25
C SER A 133 -0.49 -2.69 -8.09
N ILE A 134 -0.31 -2.26 -9.35
CA ILE A 134 0.89 -2.58 -10.12
C ILE A 134 2.05 -1.80 -9.51
N ASN A 135 2.64 -2.38 -8.46
CA ASN A 135 3.92 -1.96 -7.94
C ASN A 135 4.90 -2.15 -9.06
N CYS A 136 5.39 -1.03 -9.54
CA CYS A 136 6.36 -0.93 -10.59
C CYS A 136 7.73 -1.29 -9.97
N SER A 137 7.87 -2.55 -9.53
CA SER A 137 9.15 -3.13 -9.18
C SER A 137 9.89 -3.41 -10.49
N PHE A 138 11.16 -3.02 -10.53
CA PHE A 138 12.07 -3.26 -11.64
C PHE A 138 12.15 -4.74 -12.06
N GLU A 139 11.61 -5.66 -11.26
CA GLU A 139 11.39 -7.09 -11.51
C GLU A 139 10.74 -7.43 -12.87
N ASP A 140 9.93 -6.54 -13.46
CA ASP A 140 9.27 -6.82 -14.75
C ASP A 140 10.12 -6.48 -15.99
N LEU A 141 11.21 -5.72 -15.85
CA LEU A 141 12.20 -5.58 -16.94
C LEU A 141 13.18 -6.76 -17.01
N ILE A 142 13.10 -7.69 -16.06
CA ILE A 142 13.95 -8.89 -16.01
C ILE A 142 13.18 -10.16 -16.41
N ASN A 143 11.84 -10.11 -16.48
CA ASN A 143 11.00 -11.30 -16.68
C ASN A 143 10.17 -11.30 -17.97
N GLN A 144 10.58 -10.52 -18.96
CA GLN A 144 10.09 -10.71 -20.33
C GLN A 144 11.25 -10.98 -21.30
N GLU A 145 11.91 -12.11 -21.10
CA GLU A 145 12.45 -12.88 -22.20
C GLU A 145 11.95 -14.32 -22.09
N ASP A 146 11.33 -14.75 -23.18
CA ASP A 146 10.60 -15.98 -23.33
C ASP A 146 11.41 -17.22 -22.93
N SER A 147 10.64 -18.24 -22.58
CA SER A 147 11.07 -19.62 -22.51
C SER A 147 11.88 -20.02 -23.76
N ASN A 148 13.01 -20.70 -23.51
CA ASN A 148 13.79 -21.54 -24.42
C ASN A 148 15.01 -20.89 -25.11
N SER A 149 16.17 -20.94 -24.45
CA SER A 149 17.42 -21.23 -25.18
C SER A 149 18.50 -21.81 -24.26
N LYS A 150 19.03 -22.96 -24.68
CA LYS A 150 20.30 -23.55 -24.24
C LYS A 150 21.41 -22.48 -24.19
N THR A 151 22.22 -22.55 -23.13
CA THR A 151 23.61 -22.05 -23.07
C THR A 151 24.40 -22.40 -24.35
N PRO A 152 25.40 -21.60 -24.79
CA PRO A 152 26.49 -21.08 -23.95
C PRO A 152 26.93 -19.62 -24.22
N SER A 153 27.30 -18.89 -23.17
CA SER A 153 27.93 -17.56 -23.30
C SER A 153 29.46 -17.67 -23.33
N SER A 154 30.05 -17.15 -24.40
CA SER A 154 31.49 -16.94 -24.59
C SER A 154 31.77 -15.42 -24.58
N SER A 155 32.71 -14.99 -23.72
CA SER A 155 33.75 -13.93 -23.88
C SER A 155 33.40 -12.60 -24.60
N SER A 156 33.84 -11.38 -24.25
CA SER A 156 34.77 -10.79 -23.27
C SER A 156 34.85 -9.26 -23.51
N GLY A 157 35.21 -8.47 -22.47
CA GLY A 157 35.84 -7.12 -22.55
C GLY A 157 34.96 -5.94 -22.06
N VAL A 158 35.35 -5.02 -21.15
CA VAL A 158 36.64 -4.61 -20.55
C VAL A 158 36.42 -3.93 -19.17
N SER A 159 37.14 -4.43 -18.15
CA SER A 159 37.83 -3.74 -17.03
C SER A 159 37.24 -2.53 -16.28
N ALA A 160 36.78 -2.77 -15.04
CA ALA A 160 37.34 -2.15 -13.82
C ALA A 160 37.07 -3.05 -12.59
N ARG A 161 38.10 -3.28 -11.78
CA ARG A 161 38.22 -4.35 -10.77
C ARG A 161 37.38 -4.07 -9.52
N SER A 162 36.30 -4.83 -9.31
CA SER A 162 35.57 -4.94 -8.03
C SER A 162 35.13 -6.40 -7.84
N PRO A 163 35.20 -6.99 -6.61
CA PRO A 163 34.84 -8.39 -6.39
C PRO A 163 33.34 -8.63 -6.62
N ALA A 164 33.00 -9.84 -7.08
CA ALA A 164 31.68 -10.30 -7.57
C ALA A 164 30.44 -9.76 -6.83
N PRO A 165 29.34 -9.42 -7.54
CA PRO A 165 28.06 -9.10 -6.91
C PRO A 165 27.46 -10.38 -6.29
N LYS A 166 27.38 -10.38 -4.97
CA LYS A 166 26.69 -11.42 -4.19
C LYS A 166 25.17 -11.20 -4.25
N PRO A 167 24.32 -12.23 -4.07
CA PRO A 167 22.87 -12.06 -4.04
C PRO A 167 22.48 -11.11 -2.90
N LYS A 168 21.78 -10.01 -3.23
CA LYS A 168 21.27 -9.08 -2.22
C LYS A 168 20.07 -9.70 -1.53
N PHE A 169 20.08 -9.73 -0.19
CA PHE A 169 18.97 -10.21 0.64
C PHE A 169 17.85 -9.17 0.79
N CYS A 170 18.22 -7.89 0.72
CA CYS A 170 17.28 -6.78 0.61
C CYS A 170 17.78 -5.78 -0.42
N GLU A 171 16.87 -5.34 -1.29
CA GLU A 171 17.21 -4.45 -2.41
C GLU A 171 17.58 -3.04 -1.94
N GLN A 172 16.92 -2.57 -0.87
CA GLN A 172 17.07 -1.23 -0.28
C GLN A 172 18.13 -1.14 0.83
N CYS A 173 18.82 -2.24 1.16
CA CYS A 173 19.83 -2.26 2.21
C CYS A 173 21.24 -1.92 1.70
N ASP A 174 22.04 -1.32 2.57
CA ASP A 174 23.47 -1.14 2.35
C ASP A 174 24.20 -2.50 2.22
N ASN A 175 25.32 -2.49 1.49
CA ASN A 175 26.18 -3.64 1.21
C ASN A 175 26.71 -4.30 2.50
N VAL A 176 26.97 -3.51 3.55
CA VAL A 176 27.44 -4.01 4.85
C VAL A 176 26.35 -4.84 5.54
N LEU A 177 25.12 -4.33 5.54
CA LEU A 177 23.98 -5.05 6.11
C LEU A 177 23.69 -6.31 5.31
N ASN A 178 23.66 -6.21 3.97
CA ASN A 178 23.46 -7.34 3.07
C ASN A 178 24.49 -8.46 3.25
N THR A 179 25.77 -8.12 3.43
CA THR A 179 26.83 -9.12 3.67
C THR A 179 26.64 -9.86 5.00
N ARG A 180 26.18 -9.16 6.03
CA ARG A 180 25.89 -9.77 7.34
C ARG A 180 24.66 -10.65 7.31
N LEU A 181 23.63 -10.24 6.56
CA LEU A 181 22.43 -11.04 6.33
C LEU A 181 22.73 -12.30 5.52
N GLU A 182 23.61 -12.20 4.52
CA GLU A 182 24.11 -13.37 3.79
C GLU A 182 24.87 -14.33 4.73
N THR A 183 25.74 -13.79 5.59
CA THR A 183 26.47 -14.62 6.56
C THR A 183 25.51 -15.25 7.57
N LEU A 184 24.50 -14.51 8.03
CA LEU A 184 23.42 -15.03 8.86
C LEU A 184 22.66 -16.17 8.17
N ASN A 185 22.39 -16.05 6.87
CA ASN A 185 21.72 -17.10 6.10
C ASN A 185 22.53 -18.40 6.04
N THR A 186 23.86 -18.32 6.09
CA THR A 186 24.70 -19.53 6.15
C THR A 186 24.66 -20.22 7.51
N THR A 187 24.47 -19.47 8.59
CA THR A 187 24.38 -20.02 9.96
C THR A 187 22.95 -20.42 10.32
N PHE A 188 21.96 -19.74 9.75
CA PHE A 188 20.54 -19.94 10.00
C PHE A 188 19.76 -19.72 8.68
N PRO A 189 19.41 -20.78 7.94
CA PRO A 189 18.90 -20.66 6.57
C PRO A 189 17.49 -20.04 6.47
N SER A 190 17.32 -19.15 5.49
CA SER A 190 16.04 -18.59 5.05
C SER A 190 15.27 -19.61 4.21
N GLY A 191 13.95 -19.73 4.39
CA GLY A 191 13.09 -20.70 3.69
C GLY A 191 11.68 -20.77 4.29
N SER A 192 10.86 -21.75 3.87
CA SER A 192 9.45 -21.88 4.32
C SER A 192 9.26 -22.03 5.83
N ASN A 193 10.32 -22.44 6.54
CA ASN A 193 10.34 -22.61 8.00
C ASN A 193 11.44 -21.73 8.66
N GLY A 194 12.05 -20.82 7.89
CA GLY A 194 13.17 -19.99 8.31
C GLY A 194 12.77 -18.54 8.58
N TRP A 195 13.69 -17.62 8.33
CA TRP A 195 13.42 -16.18 8.35
C TRP A 195 13.32 -15.62 6.93
N SER A 196 12.59 -14.52 6.78
CA SER A 196 12.49 -13.76 5.54
C SER A 196 12.59 -12.26 5.83
N VAL A 197 13.14 -11.51 4.87
CA VAL A 197 13.09 -10.04 4.97
C VAL A 197 11.66 -9.60 4.67
N SER A 198 11.08 -8.84 5.59
CA SER A 198 9.80 -8.19 5.35
C SER A 198 10.10 -6.82 4.78
N GLU A 199 10.11 -6.70 3.45
CA GLU A 199 10.33 -5.42 2.76
C GLU A 199 9.14 -4.47 2.87
N VAL A 200 8.23 -4.67 3.84
CA VAL A 200 7.12 -3.77 4.08
C VAL A 200 7.66 -2.59 4.90
N PRO A 201 7.84 -1.39 4.30
CA PRO A 201 7.88 -0.20 5.10
C PRO A 201 6.51 -0.12 5.79
N LEU A 202 6.50 -0.20 7.11
CA LEU A 202 5.31 0.12 7.89
C LEU A 202 4.86 1.52 7.44
N GLN A 203 3.64 1.63 6.92
CA GLN A 203 3.02 2.90 6.50
C GLN A 203 2.64 3.76 7.72
N THR A 204 3.60 4.02 8.58
CA THR A 204 3.43 4.86 9.76
C THR A 204 4.55 5.88 9.75
N GLY A 205 4.18 7.16 9.68
CA GLY A 205 5.04 8.34 9.53
C GLY A 205 6.02 8.59 10.67
N GLN A 206 6.89 7.65 10.93
CA GLN A 206 8.20 7.82 11.53
C GLN A 206 9.16 6.90 10.77
N LEU A 207 9.52 7.31 9.55
CA LEU A 207 10.61 6.67 8.84
C LEU A 207 11.87 7.00 9.64
N ASN A 208 12.24 6.08 10.54
CA ASN A 208 13.47 6.21 11.32
C ASN A 208 14.62 6.38 10.34
N SER A 209 15.57 7.28 10.61
CA SER A 209 16.70 7.61 9.72
C SER A 209 17.51 6.40 9.24
N CYS A 210 17.38 5.25 9.91
CA CYS A 210 18.02 4.01 9.52
C CYS A 210 17.39 3.34 8.28
N PHE A 211 16.09 3.51 8.02
CA PHE A 211 15.42 2.93 6.84
C PHE A 211 15.77 3.71 5.58
N GLU A 212 15.80 5.05 5.66
CA GLU A 212 16.25 5.91 4.55
C GLU A 212 17.72 5.67 4.18
N SER A 213 18.55 5.35 5.17
CA SER A 213 19.97 5.06 4.95
C SER A 213 20.25 3.59 4.61
N GLY A 214 19.23 2.72 4.57
CA GLY A 214 19.38 1.28 4.31
C GLY A 214 20.21 0.55 5.37
N THR A 215 20.29 1.08 6.58
CA THR A 215 21.12 0.58 7.69
C THR A 215 20.36 -0.32 8.66
N CYS A 216 19.04 -0.41 8.50
CA CYS A 216 18.16 -1.30 9.21
C CYS A 216 17.11 -1.92 8.28
N THR A 217 16.56 -3.08 8.66
CA THR A 217 15.50 -3.77 7.91
C THR A 217 14.58 -4.55 8.84
N HIS A 218 13.38 -4.89 8.36
CA HIS A 218 12.45 -5.75 9.06
C HIS A 218 12.63 -7.22 8.66
N ILE A 219 12.59 -8.12 9.63
CA ILE A 219 12.69 -9.56 9.43
C ILE A 219 11.50 -10.25 10.08
N GLU A 220 10.86 -11.15 9.34
CA GLU A 220 9.82 -12.02 9.84
C GLU A 220 10.34 -13.46 9.97
N LEU A 221 9.91 -14.15 11.03
CA LEU A 221 10.15 -15.59 11.21
C LEU A 221 8.91 -16.35 10.78
N SER A 222 9.11 -17.45 10.05
CA SER A 222 8.04 -18.34 9.61
C SER A 222 7.35 -19.02 10.80
N GLU A 223 8.09 -19.34 11.86
CA GLU A 223 7.55 -19.89 13.11
C GLU A 223 7.97 -19.04 14.33
N LYS A 224 6.99 -18.46 15.02
CA LYS A 224 7.18 -17.55 16.16
C LYS A 224 7.21 -18.30 17.49
N THR A 225 8.06 -19.33 17.58
CA THR A 225 8.30 -20.10 18.81
C THR A 225 9.41 -19.46 19.63
N GLY A 226 9.33 -19.48 20.96
CA GLY A 226 10.35 -18.90 21.86
C GLY A 226 11.78 -19.39 21.56
N ASN A 227 11.95 -20.67 21.21
CA ASN A 227 13.25 -21.22 20.82
C ASN A 227 13.78 -20.58 19.52
N ASN A 228 12.98 -20.52 18.46
CA ASN A 228 13.38 -19.93 17.17
C ASN A 228 13.70 -18.43 17.29
N ILE A 229 12.94 -17.70 18.10
CA ILE A 229 13.18 -16.28 18.39
C ILE A 229 14.53 -16.10 19.08
N ASN A 230 14.86 -16.97 20.05
CA ASN A 230 16.13 -16.94 20.77
C ASN A 230 17.31 -17.38 19.90
N ASP A 231 17.13 -18.41 19.09
CA ASP A 231 18.16 -18.95 18.20
C ASP A 231 18.48 -17.95 17.09
N PHE A 232 17.47 -17.35 16.48
CA PHE A 232 17.65 -16.25 15.53
C PHE A 232 18.38 -15.08 16.20
N ALA A 233 17.97 -14.70 17.41
CA ALA A 233 18.58 -13.61 18.14
C ALA A 233 20.05 -13.84 18.48
N ALA A 234 20.41 -15.07 18.86
CA ALA A 234 21.79 -15.47 19.13
C ALA A 234 22.64 -15.42 17.85
N ASN A 235 22.14 -16.01 16.76
CA ASN A 235 22.85 -16.05 15.48
C ASN A 235 23.01 -14.65 14.86
N ALA A 236 22.02 -13.78 15.00
CA ALA A 236 22.13 -12.39 14.54
C ALA A 236 23.24 -11.63 15.28
N ARG A 237 23.34 -11.78 16.61
CA ARG A 237 24.37 -11.12 17.42
C ARG A 237 25.78 -11.59 17.10
N VAL A 238 25.95 -12.89 16.84
CA VAL A 238 27.24 -13.47 16.42
C VAL A 238 27.68 -12.88 15.07
N ASN A 239 26.73 -12.50 14.22
CA ASN A 239 26.98 -11.85 12.93
C ASN A 239 27.04 -10.31 13.01
N ASP A 240 27.29 -9.75 14.21
CA ASP A 240 27.39 -8.31 14.46
C ASP A 240 26.13 -7.53 14.07
N LEU A 241 24.95 -8.15 14.22
CA LEU A 241 23.66 -7.47 13.99
C LEU A 241 23.04 -7.09 15.32
N ARG A 242 22.59 -5.83 15.41
CA ARG A 242 21.74 -5.37 16.52
C ARG A 242 20.30 -5.67 16.20
N ILE A 243 19.56 -6.19 17.16
CA ILE A 243 18.18 -6.62 16.95
C ILE A 243 17.27 -6.08 18.03
N THR A 244 16.06 -5.72 17.63
CA THR A 244 14.96 -5.34 18.52
C THR A 244 13.72 -6.12 18.09
N TYR A 245 13.08 -6.79 19.05
CA TYR A 245 11.83 -7.49 18.81
C TYR A 245 10.67 -6.51 19.00
N VAL A 246 9.83 -6.36 17.97
CA VAL A 246 8.73 -5.38 17.99
C VAL A 246 7.42 -6.11 18.16
N VAL A 247 6.64 -5.67 19.14
CA VAL A 247 5.34 -6.26 19.49
C VAL A 247 4.23 -5.19 19.51
N PRO A 248 2.98 -5.56 19.19
CA PRO A 248 1.87 -4.62 19.12
C PRO A 248 1.42 -4.09 20.48
N THR A 249 1.45 -4.93 21.53
CA THR A 249 0.85 -4.59 22.84
C THR A 249 1.83 -4.73 23.99
N GLY A 250 1.59 -3.94 25.05
CA GLY A 250 2.36 -4.00 26.30
C GLY A 250 2.16 -5.32 27.03
N ASP A 251 0.95 -5.87 26.98
CA ASP A 251 0.60 -7.17 27.57
C ASP A 251 1.37 -8.29 26.91
N ARG A 252 1.52 -8.26 25.58
CA ARG A 252 2.33 -9.23 24.84
C ARG A 252 3.81 -9.17 25.22
N ARG A 253 4.36 -7.97 25.42
CA ARG A 253 5.72 -7.80 25.96
C ARG A 253 5.86 -8.38 27.36
N ALA A 254 4.84 -8.25 28.20
CA ALA A 254 4.83 -8.80 29.55
C ALA A 254 4.78 -10.33 29.52
N GLU A 255 3.91 -10.92 28.69
CA GLU A 255 3.79 -12.37 28.46
C GLU A 255 5.13 -12.99 28.02
N LEU A 256 5.79 -12.39 27.04
CA LEU A 256 7.07 -12.87 26.53
C LEU A 256 8.21 -12.84 27.56
N LYS A 257 8.15 -11.89 28.49
CA LYS A 257 9.09 -11.79 29.62
C LYS A 257 8.71 -12.71 30.78
N PHE A 258 7.42 -12.90 31.01
CA PHE A 258 6.87 -13.68 32.12
C PHE A 258 7.01 -15.19 31.89
N ASP A 259 6.75 -15.67 30.68
CA ASP A 259 6.86 -17.10 30.34
C ASP A 259 8.31 -17.56 30.10
N GLN A 260 9.29 -16.68 30.30
CA GLN A 260 10.73 -16.91 30.05
C GLN A 260 11.01 -17.48 28.64
N ARG A 261 10.12 -17.21 27.69
CA ARG A 261 10.22 -17.70 26.31
C ARG A 261 11.24 -16.91 25.51
N LEU A 262 11.54 -15.67 25.93
CA LEU A 262 12.63 -14.87 25.38
C LEU A 262 13.80 -14.75 26.37
N GLN A 263 15.02 -14.81 25.82
CA GLN A 263 16.24 -14.53 26.58
C GLN A 263 16.23 -13.08 27.09
N PRO A 264 16.71 -12.82 28.32
CA PRO A 264 16.64 -11.50 28.96
C PRO A 264 17.42 -10.41 28.23
N ASN A 265 18.32 -10.78 27.32
CA ASN A 265 19.13 -9.84 26.56
C ASN A 265 18.40 -9.27 25.33
N ILE A 266 17.24 -9.80 24.94
CA ILE A 266 16.51 -9.32 23.75
C ILE A 266 15.73 -8.04 24.09
N ASN A 267 16.04 -6.94 23.38
CA ASN A 267 15.29 -5.70 23.53
C ASN A 267 13.91 -5.84 22.89
N VAL A 268 12.86 -5.62 23.67
CA VAL A 268 11.46 -5.69 23.19
C VAL A 268 10.84 -4.30 23.21
N LEU A 269 10.43 -3.82 22.04
CA LEU A 269 9.78 -2.53 21.83
C LEU A 269 8.29 -2.73 21.56
N VAL A 270 7.44 -1.92 22.21
CA VAL A 270 6.00 -1.94 21.99
C VAL A 270 5.65 -0.83 21.01
N VAL A 271 5.06 -1.19 19.87
CA VAL A 271 4.60 -0.22 18.87
C VAL A 271 3.12 -0.54 18.56
N PRO A 272 2.17 0.28 19.05
CA PRO A 272 0.74 -0.01 18.93
C PRO A 272 0.22 0.07 17.48
N SER A 273 0.99 0.66 16.56
CA SER A 273 0.62 0.79 15.14
C SER A 273 1.08 -0.38 14.27
N VAL A 274 1.70 -1.40 14.86
CA VAL A 274 2.18 -2.59 14.14
C VAL A 274 1.13 -3.69 14.23
N GLU A 275 0.72 -4.26 13.10
CA GLU A 275 -0.27 -5.34 13.07
C GLU A 275 0.32 -6.73 13.37
N LYS A 276 1.63 -6.91 13.16
CA LYS A 276 2.32 -8.21 13.32
C LYS A 276 3.69 -8.09 14.00
N GLU A 277 3.96 -9.02 14.90
CA GLU A 277 5.28 -9.15 15.54
C GLU A 277 6.37 -9.45 14.50
N HIS A 278 7.47 -8.71 14.59
CA HIS A 278 8.62 -8.80 13.69
C HIS A 278 9.91 -8.38 14.40
N PHE A 279 11.05 -8.69 13.78
CA PHE A 279 12.35 -8.21 14.20
C PHE A 279 12.74 -6.96 13.42
N GLN A 280 13.19 -5.93 14.13
CA GLN A 280 13.97 -4.83 13.55
C GLN A 280 15.45 -5.15 13.71
N VAL A 281 16.16 -5.25 12.60
CA VAL A 281 17.58 -5.59 12.55
C VAL A 281 18.36 -4.39 12.04
N PHE A 282 19.46 -4.06 12.73
CA PHE A 282 20.31 -2.92 12.48
C PHE A 282 21.75 -3.40 12.26
N ARG A 283 22.47 -2.73 11.36
CA ARG A 283 23.93 -2.84 11.34
C ARG A 283 24.52 -2.23 12.62
N ASN A 284 25.57 -2.83 13.17
CA ASN A 284 26.28 -2.29 14.33
C ASN A 284 27.07 -1.02 13.96
#